data_AF-A0A6M1SHQ0-F1
#
_entry.id   AF-A0A6M1SHQ0-F1
#
_cell.length_a   1.000
_cell.length_b   1.000
_cell.length_c   1.000
_cell.angle_alpha   90.00
_cell.angle_beta   90.00
_cell.angle_gamma   90.00
#
_symmetry.space_group_name_H-M   'P 1'
#
loop_
_entity.id
_entity.type
_entity.pdbx_description
1 polymer ?
#
loop_
_entity_poly.entity_id
_entity_poly.type
_entity_poly.pdbx_seq_one_letter_code
_entity_poly.pdbx_strand_id
1 'polypeptide(L)' 'MQAYLKLDHIDKTFTRGNATTEVLKDINLTIEKGEYVSIIGHSGCGKSTLLN' A
#
# COMPACT_ATOMS: atom_id res chain seq x y z
N MET A 1 -1.96 -4.31 -23.06
CA MET A 1 -3.03 -3.86 -22.14
C MET A 1 -2.39 -2.94 -21.12
N GLN A 2 -3.01 -1.81 -20.82
CA GLN A 2 -2.47 -0.81 -19.91
C GLN A 2 -3.24 -0.92 -18.59
N ALA A 3 -2.52 -1.13 -17.48
CA ALA A 3 -3.12 -1.19 -16.15
C ALA A 3 -3.94 0.08 -15.86
N TYR A 4 -5.05 -0.08 -15.14
CA TYR A 4 -5.88 1.05 -14.72
C TYR A 4 -5.27 1.76 -13.49
N LEU A 5 -4.67 1.00 -12.57
CA LEU A 5 -3.86 1.50 -11.47
C LEU A 5 -2.59 0.65 -11.37
N LYS A 6 -1.44 1.30 -11.18
CA LYS A 6 -0.17 0.62 -10.90
C LYS A 6 0.51 1.30 -9.70
N LEU A 7 0.81 0.51 -8.68
CA LEU A 7 1.76 0.82 -7.61
C LEU A 7 3.04 0.02 -7.89
N ASP A 8 4.17 0.72 -7.93
CA ASP A 8 5.46 0.18 -8.36
C ASP A 8 6.50 0.55 -7.31
N HIS A 9 7.00 -0.44 -6.58
CA HIS A 9 7.98 -0.29 -5.49
C HIS A 9 7.62 0.81 -4.48
N ILE A 10 6.41 0.77 -3.92
CA ILE A 10 5.95 1.78 -2.96
C ILE A 10 6.42 1.46 -1.54
N ASP A 11 7.19 2.39 -0.98
CA ASP A 11 7.58 2.41 0.43
C ASP A 11 6.89 3.55 1.19
N LYS A 12 6.59 3.33 2.46
CA LYS A 12 6.10 4.38 3.36
C LYS A 12 6.61 4.18 4.77
N THR A 13 7.32 5.19 5.25
CA THR A 13 7.78 5.27 6.64
C THR A 13 7.13 6.47 7.32
N PHE A 14 6.74 6.29 8.58
CA PHE A 14 6.33 7.38 9.47
C PHE A 14 7.35 7.53 10.60
N THR A 15 7.71 8.77 10.89
CA THR A 15 8.55 9.11 12.04
C THR A 15 7.73 9.93 13.02
N ARG A 16 7.71 9.50 14.29
CA ARG A 16 7.05 10.20 15.40
C ARG A 16 8.04 10.33 16.56
N GLY A 17 8.51 11.54 16.81
CA GLY A 17 9.60 11.78 17.76
C GLY A 17 10.86 11.02 17.32
N ASN A 18 11.40 10.19 18.23
CA ASN A 18 12.57 9.37 17.96
C ASN A 18 12.24 7.97 17.40
N ALA A 19 10.95 7.66 17.21
CA ALA A 19 10.51 6.37 16.68
C ALA A 19 10.24 6.48 15.17
N THR A 20 10.79 5.54 14.41
CA THR A 20 10.57 5.39 12.98
C THR A 20 9.94 4.02 12.72
N THR A 21 8.87 4.00 11.94
CA THR A 21 8.16 2.77 11.57
C THR A 21 7.97 2.72 10.06
N GLU A 22 8.57 1.72 9.44
CA GLU A 22 8.30 1.33 8.06
C GLU A 22 6.94 0.63 8.02
N VAL A 23 5.93 1.28 7.43
CA VAL A 23 4.54 0.81 7.37
C VAL A 23 4.25 0.10 6.06
N LEU A 24 4.79 0.60 4.95
CA LEU A 24 4.76 -0.08 3.65
C LEU A 24 6.21 -0.28 3.21
N LYS A 25 6.50 -1.47 2.72
CA LYS A 25 7.80 -1.86 2.21
C LYS A 25 7.62 -2.56 0.87
N ASP A 26 8.18 -1.99 -0.18
CA ASP A 26 8.23 -2.57 -1.52
C ASP A 26 6.88 -3.10 -2.03
N ILE A 27 5.83 -2.28 -1.91
CA ILE A 27 4.49 -2.69 -2.33
C ILE A 27 4.34 -2.53 -3.84
N ASN A 28 3.98 -3.64 -4.48
CA ASN A 28 3.71 -3.74 -5.90
C ASN A 28 2.27 -4.23 -6.10
N LEU A 29 1.45 -3.45 -6.82
CA LEU A 29 0.05 -3.78 -7.07
C LEU A 29 -0.35 -3.26 -8.46
N THR A 30 -0.98 -4.11 -9.25
CA THR A 30 -1.57 -3.74 -10.53
C THR A 30 -3.05 -4.08 -10.48
N ILE A 31 -3.90 -3.13 -10.87
CA ILE A 31 -5.35 -3.31 -10.96
C ILE A 31 -5.79 -2.99 -12.39
N GLU A 32 -6.53 -3.91 -12.99
CA GLU A 32 -7.11 -3.76 -14.32
C GLU A 32 -8.49 -3.11 -14.27
N LYS A 33 -8.92 -2.54 -15.41
CA LYS A 33 -10.21 -1.86 -15.48
C LYS A 33 -11.36 -2.84 -15.23
N GLY A 34 -12.18 -2.55 -14.23
CA GLY A 34 -13.36 -3.35 -13.87
C GLY A 34 -13.09 -4.43 -12.81
N GLU A 35 -11.86 -4.56 -12.32
CA GLU A 35 -11.57 -5.44 -11.19
C GLU A 35 -12.17 -4.90 -9.88
N TYR A 36 -12.67 -5.82 -9.07
CA TYR A 36 -13.14 -5.55 -7.70
C TYR A 36 -12.17 -6.18 -6.72
N VAL A 37 -11.46 -5.34 -5.95
CA VAL A 37 -10.35 -5.76 -5.09
C VAL A 37 -10.66 -5.49 -3.63
N SER A 38 -10.26 -6.40 -2.74
CA SER A 38 -10.33 -6.23 -1.29
C SER A 38 -8.93 -6.33 -0.67
N ILE A 39 -8.62 -5.42 0.26
CA ILE A 39 -7.37 -5.43 1.02
C ILE A 39 -7.67 -5.89 2.45
N ILE A 40 -7.15 -7.06 2.82
CA ILE A 40 -7.40 -7.72 4.11
C ILE A 40 -6.11 -7.88 4.93
N GLY A 41 -6.26 -8.00 6.25
CA GLY A 41 -5.13 -8.16 7.17
C GLY A 41 -5.41 -7.58 8.57
N HIS A 42 -4.59 -7.93 9.55
CA HIS A 42 -4.72 -7.51 10.95
C HIS A 42 -4.72 -5.99 11.12
N SER A 43 -5.28 -5.49 12.23
CA SER A 43 -5.20 -4.06 12.55
C SER A 43 -3.74 -3.60 12.63
N GLY A 44 -3.45 -2.41 12.10
CA GLY A 44 -2.09 -1.84 12.09
C GLY A 44 -1.16 -2.31 10.97
N CYS A 45 -1.54 -3.28 10.13
CA CYS A 45 -0.64 -3.80 9.07
C CYS A 45 -0.50 -2.92 7.81
N GLY A 46 -0.91 -1.64 7.87
CA GLY A 46 -0.71 -0.69 6.75
C GLY A 46 -1.82 -0.60 5.70
N LYS A 47 -2.94 -1.33 5.82
CA LYS A 47 -4.03 -1.31 4.81
C LYS A 47 -4.57 0.09 4.51
N SER A 48 -4.96 0.85 5.54
CA SER A 48 -5.46 2.21 5.38
C SER A 48 -4.37 3.18 4.92
N THR A 49 -3.09 2.86 5.16
CA THR A 49 -1.96 3.60 4.61
C THR A 49 -1.76 3.31 3.13
N LEU A 50 -2.00 2.08 2.67
CA LEU A 50 -1.94 1.71 1.26
C LEU A 50 -3.06 2.37 0.42
N LEU A 51 -4.19 2.70 1.05
CA LEU A 51 -5.35 3.32 0.40
C LEU A 51 -5.34 4.86 0.36
N ASN A 52 -4.45 5.53 1.11
CA ASN A 52 -4.36 7.00 1.19
C ASN A 52 -3.05 7.52 0.60
#